data_AF-A0A4R4SWZ8-F1
#
_entry.id   AF-A0A4R4SWZ8-F1
#
_cell.length_a   1.000
_cell.length_b   1.000
_cell.length_c   1.000
_cell.angle_alpha   90.00
_cell.angle_beta   90.00
_cell.angle_gamma   90.00
#
_symmetry.space_group_name_H-M   'P 1'
#
loop_
_entity.id
_entity.type
_entity.pdbx_description
1 polymer ?
#
loop_
_entity_poly.entity_id
_entity_poly.type
_entity_poly.pdbx_seq_one_letter_code
_entity_poly.pdbx_strand_id
1 'polypeptide(L)'
;MPSQADAERYEFAFDERLRRPLSLLGIRPDTCHALITASRLVVRFGPWTVRSPLENIAGAEVTGPYAAWKATGVRISWADRGLTLGTSAAQGVCIRFHKPIRGAEPTGLLRHPGLTLTLADSPAAARRLEEIAASLRPRIPVAASGGSGPDAGR
;
A
#
# COMPACT_ATOMS: atom_id res chain seq x y z
N MET A 1 13.79 21.51 -4.67
CA MET A 1 12.37 21.07 -4.70
C MET A 1 12.28 19.94 -5.72
N PRO A 2 12.24 18.64 -5.33
CA PRO A 2 12.15 17.57 -6.31
C PRO A 2 10.80 17.67 -7.05
N SER A 3 10.85 17.63 -8.38
CA SER A 3 9.75 17.92 -9.29
C SER A 3 8.58 16.94 -9.14
N GLN A 4 7.36 17.49 -9.08
CA GLN A 4 6.08 16.76 -9.15
C GLN A 4 5.79 16.05 -10.48
N ALA A 5 6.74 16.00 -11.42
CA ALA A 5 6.47 15.66 -12.82
C ALA A 5 6.08 14.20 -13.10
N ASP A 6 6.27 13.28 -12.14
CA ASP A 6 5.92 11.85 -12.30
C ASP A 6 5.20 11.33 -11.05
N ALA A 7 4.29 12.13 -10.50
CA ALA A 7 3.47 11.73 -9.35
C ALA A 7 2.11 11.21 -9.84
N GLU A 8 1.91 9.89 -9.73
CA GLU A 8 0.62 9.26 -10.02
C GLU A 8 -0.29 9.39 -8.80
N ARG A 9 -1.49 9.95 -9.02
CA ARG A 9 -2.48 10.21 -7.97
C ARG A 9 -3.67 9.28 -8.14
N TYR A 10 -4.03 8.60 -7.06
CA TYR A 10 -5.22 7.75 -6.98
C TYR A 10 -6.18 8.31 -5.92
N GLU A 11 -7.44 8.48 -6.33
CA GLU A 11 -8.50 8.92 -5.45
C GLU A 11 -9.12 7.72 -4.70
N PHE A 12 -9.62 7.98 -3.50
CA PHE A 12 -10.36 6.97 -2.74
C PHE A 12 -11.77 6.79 -3.30
N ALA A 13 -12.26 5.55 -3.30
CA ALA A 13 -13.65 5.25 -3.61
C ALA A 13 -14.52 5.61 -2.39
N PHE A 14 -15.52 6.47 -2.55
CA PHE A 14 -16.40 6.88 -1.45
C PHE A 14 -17.82 6.32 -1.66
N ASP A 15 -18.25 5.43 -0.77
CA ASP A 15 -19.66 5.05 -0.70
C ASP A 15 -20.47 6.23 -0.14
N GLU A 16 -21.57 6.59 -0.82
CA GLU A 16 -22.42 7.73 -0.43
C GLU A 16 -22.92 7.62 1.02
N ARG A 17 -23.20 6.38 1.47
CA ARG A 17 -23.66 6.07 2.82
C ARG A 17 -22.63 6.44 3.90
N LEU A 18 -21.35 6.36 3.57
CA LEU A 18 -20.24 6.63 4.49
C LEU A 18 -19.74 8.07 4.39
N ARG A 19 -20.02 8.77 3.29
CA ARG A 19 -19.52 10.12 3.03
C ARG A 19 -19.87 11.12 4.14
N ARG A 20 -21.10 11.12 4.63
CA ARG A 20 -21.53 12.02 5.72
C ARG A 20 -20.82 11.73 7.05
N PRO A 21 -20.89 10.51 7.62
CA PRO A 21 -20.23 10.23 8.90
C PRO A 21 -18.70 10.42 8.83
N LEU A 22 -18.06 10.04 7.72
CA LEU A 22 -16.61 10.22 7.54
C LEU A 22 -16.21 11.69 7.41
N SER A 23 -17.05 12.53 6.81
CA SER A 23 -16.77 13.96 6.66
C SER A 23 -16.65 14.70 8.00
N LEU A 24 -17.37 14.26 9.04
CA LEU A 24 -17.27 14.80 10.40
C LEU A 24 -15.91 14.53 11.05
N LEU A 25 -15.20 13.51 10.58
CA LEU A 25 -13.84 13.16 11.00
C LEU A 25 -12.77 13.78 10.08
N GLY A 26 -13.17 14.66 9.16
CA GLY A 26 -12.27 15.28 8.17
C GLY A 26 -11.86 14.36 7.01
N ILE A 27 -12.47 13.17 6.90
CA ILE A 27 -12.23 12.21 5.81
C ILE A 27 -13.21 12.53 4.67
N ARG A 28 -12.71 13.21 3.63
CA ARG A 28 -13.48 13.71 2.49
C ARG A 28 -12.76 13.40 1.18
N PRO A 29 -13.44 13.38 0.03
CA PRO A 29 -12.79 13.16 -1.26
C PRO A 29 -11.61 14.12 -1.50
N ASP A 30 -11.75 15.39 -1.11
CA ASP A 30 -10.70 16.40 -1.22
C ASP A 30 -9.51 16.18 -0.27
N THR A 31 -9.69 15.45 0.83
CA THR A 31 -8.65 15.20 1.84
C THR A 31 -8.07 13.79 1.79
N CYS A 32 -8.55 12.93 0.89
CA CYS A 32 -8.15 11.52 0.79
C CYS A 32 -7.60 11.19 -0.59
N HIS A 33 -6.29 10.90 -0.67
CA HIS A 33 -5.64 10.49 -1.91
C HIS A 33 -4.38 9.67 -1.63
N ALA A 34 -4.01 8.80 -2.57
CA ALA A 34 -2.71 8.15 -2.60
C ALA A 34 -1.86 8.77 -3.72
N LEU A 35 -0.62 9.10 -3.41
CA LEU A 35 0.38 9.63 -4.33
C LEU A 35 1.55 8.66 -4.40
N ILE A 36 1.82 8.16 -5.59
CA ILE A 36 3.02 7.42 -5.92
C ILE A 36 3.95 8.40 -6.61
N THR A 37 5.03 8.78 -5.92
CA THR A 37 6.08 9.65 -6.47
C THR A 37 7.25 8.79 -6.95
N ALA A 38 8.27 9.42 -7.56
CA ALA A 38 9.46 8.72 -8.01
C ALA A 38 10.20 7.88 -6.94
N SER A 39 10.02 8.16 -5.64
CA SER A 39 10.71 7.43 -4.56
C SER A 39 9.86 7.09 -3.34
N ARG A 40 8.64 7.61 -3.23
CA ARG A 40 7.80 7.48 -2.04
C ARG A 40 6.34 7.25 -2.39
N LEU A 41 5.71 6.41 -1.59
CA LEU A 41 4.26 6.32 -1.44
C LEU A 41 3.83 7.29 -0.33
N VAL A 42 2.92 8.20 -0.64
CA VAL A 42 2.29 9.12 0.31
C VAL A 42 0.78 8.93 0.26
N VAL A 43 0.20 8.47 1.36
CA VAL A 43 -1.25 8.29 1.47
C VAL A 43 -1.77 9.32 2.45
N ARG A 44 -2.66 10.19 1.98
CA ARG A 44 -3.42 11.10 2.83
C ARG A 44 -4.83 10.53 2.98
N PHE A 45 -5.31 10.51 4.22
CA PHE A 45 -6.66 10.07 4.56
C PHE A 45 -7.21 11.02 5.62
N GLY A 46 -7.86 12.09 5.18
CA GLY A 46 -8.34 13.13 6.09
C GLY A 46 -7.21 13.79 6.90
N PRO A 47 -7.26 13.75 8.25
CA PRO A 47 -6.21 14.31 9.10
C PRO A 47 -4.94 13.44 9.15
N TRP A 48 -5.01 12.21 8.67
CA TRP A 48 -3.90 11.27 8.73
C TRP A 48 -3.07 11.27 7.45
N THR A 49 -1.77 11.04 7.61
CA THR A 49 -0.86 10.84 6.49
C THR A 49 0.08 9.69 6.80
N VAL A 50 0.20 8.76 5.85
CA VAL A 50 1.14 7.65 5.86
C VAL A 50 2.18 7.91 4.78
N ARG A 51 3.46 7.69 5.11
CA ARG A 51 4.57 7.83 4.16
C ARG A 51 5.45 6.60 4.22
N SER A 52 5.77 6.04 3.07
CA SER A 52 6.69 4.92 2.94
C SER A 52 7.61 5.11 1.73
N PRO A 53 8.92 4.85 1.84
CA PRO A 53 9.79 4.69 0.67
C PRO A 53 9.28 3.56 -0.23
N LEU A 54 9.40 3.70 -1.55
CA LEU A 54 8.99 2.63 -2.49
C LEU A 54 9.83 1.35 -2.34
N GLU A 55 11.11 1.48 -1.97
CA GLU A 55 11.99 0.36 -1.62
C GLU A 55 11.50 -0.48 -0.43
N ASN A 56 10.61 0.07 0.38
CA ASN A 56 10.06 -0.63 1.53
C ASN A 56 8.81 -1.46 1.15
N ILE A 57 8.35 -1.39 -0.10
CA ILE A 57 7.17 -2.11 -0.58
C ILE A 57 7.59 -3.51 -1.05
N ALA A 58 7.02 -4.53 -0.42
CA ALA A 58 7.28 -5.93 -0.75
C ALA A 58 6.38 -6.46 -1.88
N GLY A 59 5.19 -5.86 -2.02
CA GLY A 59 4.19 -6.17 -3.04
C GLY A 59 2.87 -5.46 -2.75
N ALA A 60 1.96 -5.50 -3.71
CA ALA A 60 0.61 -4.96 -3.63
C ALA A 60 -0.37 -5.86 -4.37
N GLU A 61 -1.49 -6.19 -3.73
CA GLU A 61 -2.49 -7.08 -4.29
C GLU A 61 -3.88 -6.47 -4.22
N VAL A 62 -4.67 -6.73 -5.26
CA VAL A 62 -6.09 -6.38 -5.23
C VAL A 62 -6.79 -7.31 -4.24
N THR A 63 -7.60 -6.73 -3.37
CA THR A 63 -8.35 -7.44 -2.34
C THR A 63 -9.82 -7.00 -2.34
N GLY A 64 -10.69 -7.88 -1.88
CA GLY A 64 -12.14 -7.71 -1.94
C GLY A 64 -12.80 -8.68 -2.93
N PRO A 65 -14.14 -8.61 -3.09
CA PRO A 65 -15.05 -7.70 -2.40
C PRO A 65 -15.15 -8.00 -0.90
N TYR A 66 -15.29 -6.96 -0.08
CA TYR A 66 -15.44 -7.13 1.36
C TYR A 66 -16.92 -7.10 1.76
N ALA A 67 -17.29 -7.83 2.83
CA ALA A 67 -18.61 -7.64 3.42
C ALA A 67 -18.77 -6.17 3.84
N ALA A 68 -19.89 -5.52 3.49
CA ALA A 68 -20.10 -4.08 3.65
C ALA A 68 -19.91 -3.55 5.09
N TRP A 69 -20.01 -4.41 6.10
CA TRP A 69 -19.78 -4.07 7.51
C TRP A 69 -18.31 -4.23 7.96
N LYS A 70 -17.47 -4.89 7.15
CA LYS A 70 -16.05 -5.18 7.45
C LYS A 70 -15.06 -4.16 6.85
N ALA A 71 -15.48 -3.36 5.86
CA ALA A 71 -14.55 -2.54 5.06
C ALA A 71 -14.67 -1.01 5.25
N THR A 72 -15.36 -0.55 6.28
CA THR A 72 -15.70 0.87 6.44
C THR A 72 -14.99 1.49 7.65
N GLY A 73 -14.17 2.53 7.41
CA GLY A 73 -13.42 3.29 8.43
C GLY A 73 -11.91 3.01 8.46
N VAL A 74 -11.21 3.67 9.40
CA VAL A 74 -9.84 3.31 9.79
C VAL A 74 -9.94 2.07 10.68
N ARG A 75 -9.46 0.92 10.22
CA ARG A 75 -9.42 -0.30 11.04
C ARG A 75 -7.98 -0.74 11.22
N ILE A 76 -7.57 -0.88 12.48
CA ILE A 76 -6.43 -1.70 12.84
C ILE A 76 -6.94 -3.13 12.98
N SER A 77 -6.53 -4.02 12.08
CA SER A 77 -6.66 -5.45 12.36
C SER A 77 -5.66 -5.80 13.45
N TRP A 78 -6.12 -6.14 14.66
CA TRP A 78 -5.25 -6.59 15.75
C TRP A 78 -4.62 -7.96 15.46
N ALA A 79 -5.29 -8.82 14.67
CA ALA A 79 -4.81 -10.15 14.31
C ALA A 79 -3.60 -10.11 13.36
N ASP A 80 -3.60 -9.19 12.38
CA ASP A 80 -2.54 -9.08 11.36
C ASP A 80 -1.70 -7.81 11.50
N ARG A 81 -2.00 -6.96 12.49
CA ARG A 81 -1.50 -5.58 12.63
C ARG A 81 -1.71 -4.70 11.39
N GLY A 82 -2.56 -5.10 10.44
CA GLY A 82 -2.83 -4.35 9.21
C GLY A 82 -3.63 -3.08 9.45
N LEU A 83 -3.32 -2.02 8.70
CA LEU A 83 -4.05 -0.75 8.71
C LEU A 83 -4.94 -0.67 7.47
N THR A 84 -6.25 -0.56 7.66
CA THR A 84 -7.21 -0.39 6.56
C THR A 84 -7.73 1.04 6.56
N LEU A 85 -7.65 1.72 5.42
CA LEU A 85 -8.23 3.02 5.15
C LEU A 85 -9.39 2.82 4.17
N GLY A 86 -10.56 2.51 4.73
CA GLY A 86 -11.75 2.09 3.99
C GLY A 86 -12.81 3.18 3.87
N THR A 87 -13.08 3.65 2.66
CA THR A 87 -14.21 4.54 2.29
C THR A 87 -15.22 3.84 1.37
N SER A 88 -14.91 2.63 0.89
CA SER A 88 -15.84 1.75 0.15
C SER A 88 -15.59 0.27 0.45
N ALA A 89 -16.63 -0.56 0.36
CA ALA A 89 -16.52 -2.02 0.52
C ALA A 89 -16.28 -2.80 -0.78
N ALA A 90 -16.35 -2.13 -1.93
CA ALA A 90 -16.32 -2.78 -3.25
C ALA A 90 -14.99 -3.48 -3.53
N GLN A 91 -13.88 -2.78 -3.31
CA GLN A 91 -12.55 -3.27 -3.65
C GLN A 91 -11.47 -2.43 -2.96
N GLY A 92 -10.31 -3.02 -2.71
CA GLY A 92 -9.14 -2.33 -2.21
C GLY A 92 -7.83 -2.88 -2.76
N VAL A 93 -6.74 -2.18 -2.48
CA VAL A 93 -5.37 -2.63 -2.67
C VAL A 93 -4.72 -2.84 -1.31
N CYS A 94 -4.22 -4.05 -1.06
CA CYS A 94 -3.44 -4.39 0.12
C CYS A 94 -1.97 -4.28 -0.23
N ILE A 95 -1.26 -3.36 0.41
CA ILE A 95 0.17 -3.10 0.23
C ILE A 95 0.92 -3.76 1.37
N ARG A 96 1.89 -4.62 1.05
CA ARG A 96 2.76 -5.29 2.03
C ARG A 96 4.10 -4.57 2.09
N PHE A 97 4.65 -4.39 3.29
CA PHE A 97 5.93 -3.72 3.49
C PHE A 97 7.00 -4.67 4.03
N HIS A 98 8.26 -4.45 3.64
CA HIS A 98 9.41 -5.15 4.19
C HIS A 98 9.67 -4.77 5.65
N LYS A 99 9.55 -3.47 5.96
CA LYS A 99 9.64 -2.92 7.31
C LYS A 99 8.29 -2.33 7.70
N PRO A 100 7.76 -2.64 8.90
CA PRO A 100 6.50 -2.09 9.38
C PRO A 100 6.49 -0.56 9.35
N ILE A 101 5.45 0.02 8.77
CA ILE A 101 5.26 1.46 8.65
C ILE A 101 4.48 2.02 9.85
N ARG A 102 4.68 3.30 10.16
CA ARG A 102 3.88 4.03 11.16
C ARG A 102 2.91 4.97 10.45
N GLY A 103 1.71 5.15 11.00
CA GLY A 103 0.79 6.18 10.55
C GLY A 103 -0.68 5.78 10.65
N ALA A 104 -1.55 6.76 10.41
CA ALA A 104 -3.02 6.67 10.47
C ALA A 104 -3.68 6.31 11.81
N GLU A 105 -2.91 6.39 12.89
CA GLU A 105 -3.41 6.30 14.27
C GLU A 105 -3.10 7.61 15.01
N PRO A 106 -3.96 8.09 15.94
CA PRO A 106 -3.77 9.36 16.63
C PRO A 106 -2.42 9.48 17.36
N THR A 107 -1.86 8.36 17.80
CA THR A 107 -0.62 8.30 18.58
C THR A 107 0.61 7.98 17.73
N GLY A 108 0.44 7.49 16.49
CA GLY A 108 1.56 7.08 15.62
C GLY A 108 2.46 5.96 16.18
N LEU A 109 2.06 5.31 17.27
CA LEU A 109 2.86 4.30 17.97
C LEU A 109 2.80 2.92 17.30
N LEU A 110 1.70 2.62 16.60
CA LEU A 110 1.49 1.30 16.02
C LEU A 110 2.23 1.15 14.69
N ARG A 111 2.80 -0.05 14.53
CA ARG A 111 3.59 -0.46 13.38
C ARG A 111 2.80 -1.46 12.57
N HIS A 112 2.50 -1.10 11.33
CA HIS A 112 1.64 -1.88 10.45
C HIS A 112 2.48 -2.55 9.35
N PRO A 113 2.50 -3.90 9.26
CA PRO A 113 3.20 -4.61 8.20
C PRO A 113 2.46 -4.53 6.85
N GLY A 114 1.18 -4.17 6.86
CA GLY A 114 0.37 -3.98 5.66
C GLY A 114 -0.56 -2.77 5.74
N LEU A 115 -0.85 -2.18 4.58
CA LEU A 115 -1.75 -1.05 4.39
C LEU A 115 -2.77 -1.36 3.31
N THR A 116 -4.05 -1.35 3.67
CA THR A 116 -5.16 -1.54 2.73
C THR A 116 -5.80 -0.20 2.39
N LEU A 117 -5.90 0.12 1.10
CA LEU A 117 -6.52 1.34 0.58
C LEU A 117 -7.70 0.99 -0.30
N THR A 118 -8.81 1.69 -0.15
CA THR A 118 -10.01 1.52 -1.00
C THR A 118 -10.02 2.60 -2.08
N LEU A 119 -9.27 2.38 -3.15
CA LEU A 119 -9.09 3.34 -4.23
C LEU A 119 -10.13 3.14 -5.33
N ALA A 120 -10.51 4.23 -6.00
CA ALA A 120 -11.42 4.21 -7.13
C ALA A 120 -10.92 3.28 -8.26
N ASP A 121 -9.61 3.23 -8.47
CA ASP A 121 -8.95 2.26 -9.35
C ASP A 121 -7.90 1.46 -8.57
N SER A 122 -8.39 0.56 -7.72
CA SER A 122 -7.54 -0.37 -6.95
C SER A 122 -6.70 -1.30 -7.84
N PRO A 123 -7.20 -1.83 -8.98
CA PRO A 123 -6.38 -2.62 -9.92
C PRO A 123 -5.18 -1.86 -10.48
N ALA A 124 -5.37 -0.63 -10.96
CA ALA A 124 -4.28 0.16 -11.52
C ALA A 124 -3.21 0.47 -10.47
N ALA A 125 -3.64 0.86 -9.27
CA ALA A 125 -2.73 1.12 -8.16
C ALA A 125 -1.93 -0.13 -7.75
N ALA A 126 -2.59 -1.29 -7.64
CA ALA A 126 -1.93 -2.55 -7.30
C ALA A 126 -0.89 -2.94 -8.35
N ARG A 127 -1.27 -2.90 -9.63
CA ARG A 127 -0.37 -3.20 -10.74
C ARG A 127 0.87 -2.30 -10.71
N ARG A 128 0.67 -0.99 -10.55
CA ARG A 128 1.77 -0.02 -10.54
C ARG A 128 2.75 -0.27 -9.38
N LEU A 129 2.22 -0.54 -8.19
CA LEU A 129 3.03 -0.84 -7.02
C LEU A 129 3.79 -2.18 -7.15
N GLU A 130 3.20 -3.18 -7.80
CA GLU A 130 3.90 -4.43 -8.10
C GLU A 130 5.00 -4.27 -9.15
N GLU A 131 4.77 -3.49 -10.20
CA GLU A 131 5.80 -3.15 -11.19
C GLU A 131 7.01 -2.46 -10.52
N ILE A 132 6.74 -1.52 -9.62
CA ILE A 132 7.76 -0.84 -8.82
C ILE A 132 8.48 -1.84 -7.91
N ALA A 133 7.76 -2.65 -7.14
CA ALA A 133 8.35 -3.63 -6.24
C ALA A 133 9.22 -4.64 -7.00
N ALA A 134 8.77 -5.12 -8.16
CA ALA A 134 9.53 -6.00 -9.03
C ALA A 134 10.82 -5.35 -9.57
N SER A 135 10.77 -4.06 -9.91
CA SER A 135 11.94 -3.32 -10.39
C SER A 135 13.00 -3.07 -9.31
N LEU A 136 12.57 -2.94 -8.05
CA LEU A 136 13.41 -2.66 -6.89
C LEU A 136 13.94 -3.93 -6.21
N ARG A 137 13.39 -5.12 -6.54
CA ARG A 137 13.93 -6.38 -6.03
C ARG A 137 15.38 -6.52 -6.50
N PRO A 138 16.33 -6.79 -5.59
CA PRO A 138 17.69 -7.09 -5.99
C PRO A 138 17.62 -8.29 -6.93
N ARG A 139 18.10 -8.11 -8.17
CA ARG A 139 18.32 -9.22 -9.09
C ARG A 139 19.33 -10.14 -8.43
N ILE A 140 18.86 -11.22 -7.83
CA ILE A 140 19.75 -12.31 -7.43
C ILE A 140 20.31 -12.85 -8.75
N PRO A 141 21.62 -12.71 -9.04
CA PRO A 141 22.17 -13.41 -10.18
C PRO A 141 21.99 -14.89 -9.88
N VAL A 142 21.28 -15.60 -10.76
CA VAL A 142 21.22 -17.05 -10.70
C VAL A 142 22.67 -17.53 -10.76
N ALA A 143 23.17 -18.07 -9.64
CA ALA A 143 24.50 -18.65 -9.62
C ALA A 143 24.48 -19.79 -10.64
N ALA A 144 25.23 -19.62 -11.73
CA ALA A 144 25.54 -20.71 -12.63
C ALA A 144 26.16 -21.82 -11.78
N SER A 145 25.43 -22.93 -11.64
CA SER A 145 25.90 -24.15 -11.00
C SER A 145 27.08 -24.68 -11.82
N GLY A 146 28.28 -24.24 -11.45
CA GLY A 146 29.53 -24.82 -11.88
C GLY A 146 29.63 -26.23 -11.30
N GLY A 147 29.31 -27.24 -12.11
CA GLY A 147 29.72 -28.61 -11.85
C GLY A 147 31.21 -28.74 -12.16
N SER A 148 32.05 -28.80 -11.12
CA SER A 148 33.48 -29.06 -11.22
C SER A 148 33.82 -30.39 -10.55
N GLY A 149 34.22 -31.37 -11.37
CA GLY A 149 35.21 -32.41 -11.06
C GLY A 149 34.81 -33.55 -10.10
N PRO A 150 35.58 -34.66 -10.08
CA PRO A 150 37.03 -34.62 -10.21
C PRO A 150 37.65 -35.54 -11.29
N ASP A 151 38.78 -35.03 -11.77
CA ASP A 151 39.93 -35.75 -12.31
C ASP A 151 40.51 -36.70 -11.24
N ALA A 152 40.70 -37.96 -11.59
CA ALA A 152 41.54 -38.92 -10.87
C ALA A 152 42.18 -39.83 -11.92
N GLY A 153 43.45 -39.56 -12.19
CA GLY A 153 44.26 -40.27 -13.17
C GLY A 153 44.95 -41.53 -12.64
N ARG A 154 45.58 -42.19 -13.61
CA ARG A 154 46.65 -43.21 -13.56
C ARG A 154 46.27 -44.62 -13.11
#